data_AF-A0A7Z9GDF9-F1
#
_entry.id   AF-A0A7Z9GDF9-F1
#
_cell.length_a   1.000
_cell.length_b   1.000
_cell.length_c   1.000
_cell.angle_alpha   90.00
_cell.angle_beta   90.00
_cell.angle_gamma   90.00
#
_symmetry.space_group_name_H-M   'P 1'
#
loop_
_entity.id
_entity.type
_entity.pdbx_description
1 polymer ?
#
loop_
_entity_poly.entity_id
_entity_poly.type
_entity_poly.pdbx_seq_one_letter_code
_entity_poly.pdbx_strand_id
1 'polypeptide(L)' 'MTRTGSIMTLMKDAVVGSQKDYTALSIRHALLLLAIPMILEMVMESLFALVDVYFVSRLGTDEVAAVGLT' A
#
# COMPACT_ATOMS: atom_id res chain seq x y z
N MET A 1 1.47 -0.99 -32.72
CA MET A 1 0.74 -0.37 -31.58
C MET A 1 0.88 -1.27 -30.36
N THR A 2 1.84 -0.94 -29.50
CA THR A 2 2.38 -1.78 -28.43
C THR A 2 1.44 -1.83 -27.23
N ARG A 3 0.77 -2.98 -27.04
CA ARG A 3 -0.17 -3.31 -25.95
C ARG A 3 0.41 -3.23 -24.52
N THR A 4 1.71 -2.99 -24.35
CA THR A 4 2.39 -2.96 -23.05
C THR A 4 2.12 -1.69 -22.22
N GLY A 5 1.66 -0.60 -22.85
CA GLY A 5 1.36 0.66 -22.14
C GLY A 5 0.15 0.63 -21.20
N SER A 6 -0.72 -0.38 -21.33
CA SER A 6 -1.98 -0.43 -20.57
C SER A 6 -1.78 -0.76 -19.09
N ILE A 7 -0.90 -1.70 -18.74
CA ILE A 7 -0.66 -2.11 -17.33
C ILE A 7 0.02 -1.01 -16.53
N MET A 8 1.03 -0.34 -17.11
CA MET A 8 1.69 0.78 -16.45
C MET A 8 0.72 1.96 -16.22
N THR A 9 -0.18 2.20 -17.17
CA THR A 9 -1.21 3.24 -17.05
C THR A 9 -2.24 2.85 -15.97
N LEU A 10 -2.66 1.58 -15.90
CA LEU A 10 -3.58 1.10 -14.85
C LEU A 10 -2.96 1.21 -13.45
N MET A 11 -1.68 0.86 -13.30
CA MET A 11 -0.95 1.02 -12.04
C MET A 11 -0.84 2.50 -11.65
N LYS A 12 -0.52 3.37 -12.60
CA LYS A 12 -0.44 4.82 -12.37
C LYS A 12 -1.81 5.41 -12.00
N ASP A 13 -2.88 4.98 -12.68
CA ASP A 13 -4.25 5.40 -12.37
C ASP A 13 -4.71 4.92 -10.98
N ALA A 14 -4.30 3.71 -10.58
CA ALA A 14 -4.59 3.15 -9.25
C ALA A 14 -3.90 3.94 -8.12
N VAL A 15 -2.68 4.45 -8.37
CA VAL A 15 -1.89 5.21 -7.39
C VAL A 15 -2.24 6.70 -7.38
N VAL A 16 -2.51 7.31 -8.54
CA VAL A 16 -2.85 8.75 -8.65
C VAL A 16 -4.29 9.03 -8.19
N GLY A 17 -5.18 8.03 -8.30
CA GLY A 17 -6.59 8.18 -7.95
C GLY A 17 -7.36 8.96 -9.01
N SER A 18 -8.00 8.26 -9.94
CA SER A 18 -8.94 8.86 -10.89
C SER A 18 -10.38 8.60 -10.43
N GLN A 19 -11.28 9.58 -10.55
CA GLN A 19 -12.72 9.34 -10.44
C GLN A 19 -13.17 8.46 -11.62
N LYS A 20 -13.19 7.14 -11.41
CA LYS A 20 -13.78 6.17 -12.33
C LYS A 20 -14.98 5.54 -11.66
N ASP A 21 -16.05 5.34 -12.42
CA ASP A 21 -17.21 4.61 -11.94
C ASP A 21 -16.88 3.11 -11.87
N TYR A 22 -16.54 2.64 -10.68
CA TYR A 22 -16.20 1.25 -10.40
C TYR A 22 -17.37 0.28 -10.58
N THR A 23 -18.60 0.78 -10.70
CA THR A 23 -19.80 -0.04 -10.95
C THR A 23 -20.05 -0.27 -12.44
N ALA A 24 -19.54 0.63 -13.29
CA ALA A 24 -19.61 0.52 -14.75
C ALA A 24 -18.41 -0.24 -15.35
N LEU A 25 -17.29 -0.36 -14.62
CA LEU A 25 -16.13 -1.15 -15.05
C LEU A 25 -16.33 -2.65 -14.81
N SER A 26 -15.69 -3.49 -15.63
CA SER A 26 -15.69 -4.93 -15.38
C SER A 26 -15.08 -5.22 -14.00
N ILE A 27 -15.71 -6.10 -13.24
CA ILE A 27 -15.33 -6.48 -11.85
C ILE A 27 -13.82 -6.74 -11.72
N ARG A 28 -13.21 -7.45 -12.67
CA ARG A 28 -11.77 -7.77 -12.65
C ARG A 28 -10.87 -6.53 -12.66
N HIS A 29 -11.23 -5.50 -13.43
CA HIS A 29 -10.47 -4.26 -13.51
C HIS A 29 -10.67 -3.38 -12.26
N ALA A 30 -11.90 -3.32 -11.72
CA ALA A 30 -12.18 -2.61 -10.48
C ALA A 30 -11.43 -3.24 -9.29
N LEU A 31 -11.42 -4.58 -9.21
CA LEU A 31 -10.67 -5.33 -8.19
C LEU A 31 -9.18 -5.00 -8.22
N LEU A 32 -8.56 -4.99 -9.40
CA LEU A 32 -7.14 -4.66 -9.52
C LEU A 32 -6.86 -3.20 -9.13
N LEU A 33 -7.71 -2.27 -9.56
CA LEU A 33 -7.51 -0.84 -9.29
C LEU A 33 -7.65 -0.50 -7.80
N LEU A 34 -8.47 -1.25 -7.05
CA LEU A 34 -8.64 -1.12 -5.61
C LEU A 34 -7.65 -1.95 -4.78
N ALA A 35 -7.26 -3.14 -5.26
CA ALA A 35 -6.33 -4.01 -4.55
C ALA A 35 -4.91 -3.43 -4.49
N ILE A 36 -4.48 -2.73 -5.55
CA ILE A 36 -3.15 -2.09 -5.59
C ILE A 36 -2.94 -1.08 -4.45
N PRO A 37 -3.78 -0.04 -4.28
CA PRO A 37 -3.62 0.91 -3.20
C PRO A 37 -3.80 0.27 -1.82
N MET A 38 -4.70 -0.71 -1.68
CA MET A 38 -4.91 -1.41 -0.41
C MET A 38 -3.68 -2.22 0.02
N ILE A 39 -3.04 -2.95 -0.90
CA ILE A 39 -1.78 -3.66 -0.60
C ILE A 39 -0.68 -2.66 -0.28
N LEU A 40 -0.61 -1.55 -1.02
CA LEU A 40 0.39 -0.51 -0.79
C LEU A 40 0.25 0.09 0.61
N GLU A 41 -0.98 0.36 1.06
CA GLU A 41 -1.28 0.85 2.42
C GLU A 41 -0.74 -0.11 3.48
N MET A 42 -1.10 -1.40 3.39
CA MET A 42 -0.63 -2.41 4.34
C MET A 42 0.89 -2.57 4.35
N VAL A 43 1.53 -2.47 3.18
CA VAL A 43 3.00 -2.53 3.09
C VAL A 43 3.63 -1.32 3.76
N MET A 44 3.14 -0.11 3.51
CA MET A 44 3.67 1.11 4.11
C MET A 44 3.51 1.08 5.64
N GLU A 45 2.38 0.59 6.15
CA GLU A 45 2.15 0.39 7.59
C GLU A 45 3.15 -0.61 8.18
N SER A 46 3.37 -1.75 7.52
CA SER A 46 4.33 -2.76 7.99
C SER A 46 5.78 -2.26 7.99
N LEU A 47 6.15 -1.46 6.99
CA LEU A 47 7.49 -0.86 6.89
C LEU A 47 7.68 0.21 7.96
N PHE A 48 6.65 1.02 8.21
CA PHE A 48 6.66 2.01 9.27
C PHE A 48 6.86 1.33 10.63
N ALA A 49 6.09 0.27 10.93
CA ALA A 49 6.24 -0.50 12.17
C ALA A 49 7.65 -1.11 12.32
N LEU A 50 8.22 -1.65 11.23
CA LEU A 50 9.58 -2.23 11.25
C LEU A 50 10.64 -1.16 11.55
N VAL A 51 10.54 -0.01 10.88
CA VAL A 51 11.47 1.11 11.06
C VAL A 51 11.33 1.69 12.46
N ASP A 52 10.10 1.88 12.96
CA ASP A 52 9.82 2.38 14.29
C ASP A 52 10.46 1.50 15.37
N VAL A 53 10.20 0.19 15.35
CA VAL A 53 10.82 -0.77 16.27
C VAL A 53 12.35 -0.76 16.17
N TYR A 54 12.91 -0.66 14.96
CA TYR A 54 14.35 -0.59 14.77
C TYR A 54 14.96 0.64 15.46
N PHE A 55 14.37 1.83 15.31
CA PHE A 55 14.87 3.05 15.93
C PHE A 55 14.58 3.12 17.44
N VAL A 56 13.40 2.68 17.89
CA VAL A 56 13.04 2.58 19.31
C VAL A 56 13.97 1.62 20.05
N SER A 57 14.33 0.48 19.43
CA SER A 57 15.25 -0.49 20.04
C SER A 57 16.66 0.04 20.31
N ARG A 58 17.05 1.15 19.66
CA ARG A 58 18.35 1.80 19.88
C ARG A 58 18.33 2.83 21.02
N LEU A 59 17.17 3.24 21.52
CA LEU A 59 17.04 4.29 22.55
C LEU A 59 17.08 3.72 23.99
N GLY A 60 16.78 2.42 24.17
CA GLY A 60 16.91 1.71 25.46
C GLY A 60 16.06 0.45 25.50
N THR A 61 16.54 -0.61 26.16
CA THR A 61 15.88 -1.93 26.22
C THR A 61 14.51 -1.92 26.91
N ASP A 62 14.23 -0.92 27.74
CA ASP A 62 12.94 -0.79 28.44
C ASP A 62 11.82 -0.19 27.56
N GLU A 63 12.14 0.52 26.48
CA GLU A 63 11.13 1.13 25.60
C GLU A 63 10.55 0.16 24.56
N VAL A 64 11.31 -0.85 24.15
CA VAL A 64 10.83 -1.93 23.26
C VAL A 64 9.75 -2.77 23.94
N ALA A 65 9.82 -2.95 25.26
CA ALA A 65 8.83 -3.68 26.03
C ALA A 65 7.51 -2.91 26.18
N ALA A 66 7.55 -1.58 26.17
CA ALA A 66 6.36 -0.73 26.20
C ALA A 66 5.63 -0.71 24.85
N VAL A 67 6.37 -0.68 23.74
CA VAL A 67 5.79 -0.69 22.37
C VAL A 67 5.34 -2.10 21.95
N GLY A 68 6.03 -3.17 22.36
CA GLY A 68 5.65 -4.55 22.03
C GLY A 68 4.44 -5.10 22.77
N LEU A 69 3.95 -4.39 23.80
CA LEU A 69 2.74 -4.74 24.56
C LEU A 69 1.47 -4.08 23.99
N THR A 70 1.62 -3.09 23.10
CA THR A 70 0.54 -2.41 22.38
C THR A 70 0.49 -2.83 20.92
#